data_AF-A0A3E2TAP5-F1
#
_entry.id   AF-A0A3E2TAP5-F1
#
_cell.length_a   1.000
_cell.length_b   1.000
_cell.length_c   1.000
_cell.angle_alpha   90.00
_cell.angle_beta   90.00
_cell.angle_gamma   90.00
#
_symmetry.space_group_name_H-M   'P 1'
#
loop_
_entity.id
_entity.type
_entity.pdbx_description
1 polymer ?
#
loop_
_entity_poly.entity_id
_entity_poly.type
_entity_poly.pdbx_seq_one_letter_code
_entity_poly.pdbx_strand_id
1 'polypeptide(L)'
;MTIGEKIKYCRKQIGITQDKLAELTGIHPVSIRKYETNKMQPQPPQLEKIAAALGVSYNALNGSDTAGLRLETVGDLMGVLMVLCNSGILQISGERGENKILKDDTVSIHLNPVLSSYLEIGYTTRGKAHTLSLQDALLNIRSYKVFNDLLKWEKMNYLYQSALKSAGDNPNEATQAAIDEIAETKEKVELELQRSEIRLIP
;
A
#
# COMPACT_ATOMS: atom_id res chain seq x y z
N MET A 1 -13.45 -21.13 -5.03
CA MET A 1 -12.63 -21.18 -6.25
C MET A 1 -11.15 -21.15 -5.87
N THR A 2 -10.33 -22.02 -6.43
CA THR A 2 -8.87 -21.97 -6.30
C THR A 2 -8.28 -20.79 -7.08
N ILE A 3 -7.00 -20.47 -6.87
CA ILE A 3 -6.29 -19.45 -7.66
C ILE A 3 -6.36 -19.77 -9.16
N GLY A 4 -6.09 -21.03 -9.55
CA GLY A 4 -6.15 -21.45 -10.95
C GLY A 4 -7.53 -21.31 -11.58
N GLU A 5 -8.59 -21.62 -10.83
CA GLU A 5 -9.98 -21.43 -11.27
C GLU A 5 -10.32 -19.96 -11.46
N LYS A 6 -9.85 -19.08 -10.56
CA LYS A 6 -10.05 -17.62 -10.67
C LYS A 6 -9.31 -17.04 -11.87
N ILE A 7 -8.05 -17.43 -12.10
CA ILE A 7 -7.28 -17.01 -13.28
C ILE A 7 -8.04 -17.41 -14.56
N LYS A 8 -8.44 -18.68 -14.66
CA LYS A 8 -9.18 -19.20 -15.82
C LYS A 8 -10.50 -18.47 -16.02
N TYR A 9 -11.22 -18.19 -14.93
CA TYR A 9 -12.48 -17.45 -14.95
C TYR A 9 -12.26 -16.03 -15.51
N CYS A 10 -11.38 -15.24 -14.90
CA CYS A 10 -11.09 -13.87 -15.32
C CYS A 10 -10.59 -13.79 -16.76
N ARG A 11 -9.67 -14.68 -17.16
CA ARG A 11 -9.18 -14.77 -18.54
C ARG A 11 -10.32 -14.96 -19.56
N LYS A 12 -11.27 -15.85 -19.25
CA LYS A 12 -12.43 -16.10 -20.11
C LYS A 12 -13.37 -14.90 -20.18
N GLN A 13 -13.54 -14.14 -19.10
CA GLN A 13 -14.39 -12.95 -19.08
C GLN A 13 -13.87 -11.85 -20.01
N ILE A 14 -12.54 -11.70 -20.12
CA ILE A 14 -11.93 -10.74 -21.05
C ILE A 14 -11.63 -11.33 -22.44
N GLY A 15 -12.06 -12.57 -22.70
CA GLY A 15 -12.04 -13.19 -24.03
C GLY A 15 -10.66 -13.59 -24.58
N ILE A 16 -9.61 -13.67 -23.76
CA ILE A 16 -8.24 -13.98 -24.25
C ILE A 16 -7.88 -15.47 -24.12
N THR A 17 -6.95 -15.95 -24.95
CA THR A 17 -6.43 -17.33 -24.88
C THR A 17 -5.35 -17.47 -23.81
N GLN A 18 -5.01 -18.72 -23.43
CA GLN A 18 -3.89 -18.97 -22.52
C GLN A 18 -2.55 -18.47 -23.08
N ASP A 19 -2.35 -18.59 -24.41
CA ASP A 19 -1.14 -18.12 -25.07
C ASP A 19 -1.08 -16.59 -25.09
N LYS A 20 -2.22 -15.90 -25.25
CA LYS A 20 -2.26 -14.44 -25.13
C LYS A 20 -1.99 -13.97 -23.71
N LEU A 21 -2.49 -14.67 -22.70
CA LEU A 21 -2.15 -14.38 -21.30
C LEU A 21 -0.65 -14.59 -21.02
N ALA A 22 -0.05 -15.63 -21.59
CA ALA A 22 1.39 -15.88 -21.51
C ALA A 22 2.21 -14.73 -22.11
N GLU A 23 1.81 -14.25 -23.29
CA GLU A 23 2.42 -13.08 -23.96
C GLU A 23 2.33 -11.82 -23.08
N LEU A 24 1.14 -11.48 -22.57
CA LEU A 24 0.93 -10.28 -21.76
C LEU A 24 1.72 -10.28 -20.44
N THR A 25 1.93 -11.46 -19.86
CA THR A 25 2.60 -11.60 -18.56
C THR A 25 4.10 -11.89 -18.67
N GLY A 26 4.59 -12.25 -19.85
CA GLY A 26 5.93 -12.79 -20.05
C GLY A 26 6.17 -14.15 -19.36
N ILE A 27 5.09 -14.82 -18.94
CA ILE A 27 5.16 -16.14 -18.29
C ILE A 27 5.05 -17.21 -19.37
N HIS A 28 5.89 -18.25 -19.29
CA HIS A 28 5.88 -19.33 -20.26
C HIS A 28 4.48 -20.00 -20.39
N PRO A 29 3.96 -20.30 -21.61
CA PRO A 29 2.61 -20.83 -21.80
C PRO A 29 2.30 -22.11 -21.02
N VAL A 30 3.30 -22.98 -20.85
CA VAL A 30 3.17 -24.21 -20.04
C VAL A 30 2.87 -23.89 -18.57
N SER A 31 3.45 -22.81 -18.02
CA SER A 31 3.19 -22.40 -16.64
C SER A 31 1.76 -21.89 -16.48
N ILE A 32 1.25 -21.07 -17.41
CA ILE A 32 -0.15 -20.62 -17.44
C ILE A 32 -1.11 -21.82 -17.44
N ARG A 33 -0.85 -22.83 -18.29
CA ARG A 33 -1.65 -24.07 -18.31
C ARG A 33 -1.62 -24.80 -16.97
N LYS A 34 -0.45 -24.92 -16.34
CA LYS A 34 -0.31 -25.56 -15.02
C LYS A 34 -1.03 -24.79 -13.92
N TYR A 35 -1.01 -23.46 -13.95
CA TYR A 35 -1.76 -22.62 -13.01
C TYR A 35 -3.26 -22.83 -13.15
N GLU A 36 -3.82 -22.71 -14.36
CA GLU A 36 -5.27 -22.86 -14.57
C GLU A 36 -5.81 -24.27 -14.32
N THR A 37 -4.93 -25.27 -14.31
CA THR A 37 -5.27 -26.67 -14.00
C THR A 37 -4.94 -27.05 -12.55
N ASN A 38 -4.53 -26.09 -11.72
CA ASN A 38 -4.12 -26.29 -10.32
C ASN A 38 -2.94 -27.28 -10.14
N LYS A 39 -2.21 -27.59 -11.20
CA LYS A 39 -1.01 -28.46 -11.15
C LYS A 39 0.22 -27.74 -10.61
N MET A 40 0.14 -26.41 -10.50
CA MET A 40 1.17 -25.54 -9.96
C MET A 40 0.48 -24.27 -9.44
N GLN A 41 1.05 -23.62 -8.43
CA GLN A 41 0.60 -22.30 -8.00
C GLN A 41 1.59 -21.22 -8.44
N PRO A 42 1.10 -20.06 -8.90
CA PRO A 42 1.96 -18.92 -9.19
C PRO A 42 2.56 -18.38 -7.88
N GLN A 43 3.84 -18.02 -7.93
CA GLN A 43 4.50 -17.25 -6.88
C GLN A 43 3.97 -15.81 -6.88
N PRO A 44 4.10 -15.04 -5.78
CA PRO A 44 3.54 -13.70 -5.68
C PRO A 44 3.88 -12.77 -6.88
N PRO A 45 5.14 -12.69 -7.37
CA PRO A 45 5.48 -11.86 -8.53
C PRO A 45 4.81 -12.31 -9.83
N GLN A 46 4.52 -13.60 -9.98
CA GLN A 46 3.81 -14.14 -11.14
C GLN A 46 2.32 -13.83 -11.03
N LEU A 47 1.76 -13.94 -9.84
CA LEU A 47 0.36 -13.65 -9.57
C LEU A 47 0.04 -12.15 -9.75
N GLU A 48 0.95 -11.26 -9.38
CA GLU A 48 0.86 -9.81 -9.64
C GLU A 48 0.78 -9.51 -11.14
N LYS A 49 1.69 -10.10 -11.94
CA LYS A 49 1.67 -9.94 -13.40
C LYS A 49 0.37 -10.46 -14.01
N ILE A 50 -0.10 -11.61 -13.56
CA ILE A 50 -1.38 -12.19 -14.01
C ILE A 50 -2.55 -11.29 -13.61
N ALA A 51 -2.59 -10.80 -12.38
CA ALA A 51 -3.65 -9.89 -11.91
C ALA A 51 -3.70 -8.62 -12.76
N ALA A 52 -2.55 -7.99 -13.01
CA ALA A 52 -2.42 -6.81 -13.86
C ALA A 52 -2.90 -7.09 -15.31
N ALA A 53 -2.45 -8.18 -15.92
CA ALA A 53 -2.86 -8.57 -17.28
C ALA A 53 -4.36 -8.88 -17.40
N LEU A 54 -4.97 -9.34 -16.32
CA LEU A 54 -6.41 -9.66 -16.26
C LEU A 54 -7.28 -8.47 -15.79
N GLY A 55 -6.68 -7.33 -15.43
CA GLY A 55 -7.41 -6.16 -14.95
C GLY A 55 -8.11 -6.39 -13.60
N VAL A 56 -7.58 -7.27 -12.76
CA VAL A 56 -8.12 -7.55 -11.43
C VAL A 56 -7.08 -7.29 -10.35
N SER A 57 -7.51 -7.11 -9.10
CA SER A 57 -6.56 -6.98 -7.99
C SER A 57 -5.88 -8.32 -7.68
N TYR A 58 -4.66 -8.26 -7.16
CA TYR A 58 -3.95 -9.43 -6.63
C TYR A 58 -4.82 -10.21 -5.63
N ASN A 59 -5.51 -9.50 -4.72
CA ASN A 59 -6.38 -10.08 -3.71
C ASN A 59 -7.60 -10.79 -4.30
N ALA A 60 -8.14 -10.35 -5.44
CA ALA A 60 -9.23 -11.07 -6.11
C ALA A 60 -8.80 -12.50 -6.46
N LEU A 61 -7.56 -12.66 -6.93
CA LEU A 61 -6.98 -13.97 -7.24
C LEU A 61 -6.53 -14.71 -5.96
N ASN A 62 -5.76 -14.06 -5.09
CA ASN A 62 -5.17 -14.67 -3.89
C ASN A 62 -6.20 -15.02 -2.79
N GLY A 63 -7.32 -14.29 -2.72
CA GLY A 63 -8.30 -14.37 -1.62
C GLY A 63 -8.28 -13.12 -0.74
N SER A 64 -9.44 -12.77 -0.16
CA SER A 64 -9.65 -11.58 0.67
C SER A 64 -9.17 -11.75 2.12
N ASP A 65 -9.06 -12.98 2.61
CA ASP A 65 -8.91 -13.27 4.03
C ASP A 65 -7.47 -13.05 4.54
N THR A 66 -6.55 -12.69 3.63
CA THR A 66 -5.10 -12.72 3.84
C THR A 66 -4.41 -11.37 3.70
N ALA A 67 -5.14 -10.25 3.61
CA ALA A 67 -4.51 -8.92 3.55
C ALA A 67 -3.65 -8.60 4.78
N GLY A 68 -3.69 -9.44 5.82
CA GLY A 68 -2.80 -9.37 6.99
C GLY A 68 -3.08 -8.18 7.91
N LEU A 69 -4.05 -7.33 7.55
CA LEU A 69 -4.44 -6.16 8.33
C LEU A 69 -5.35 -6.58 9.49
N ARG A 70 -4.98 -6.13 10.68
CA ARG A 70 -5.77 -6.19 11.91
C ARG A 70 -5.90 -4.77 12.46
N LEU A 71 -6.77 -4.58 13.43
CA LEU A 71 -6.93 -3.28 14.10
C LEU A 71 -7.33 -3.50 15.56
N GLU A 72 -6.50 -4.24 16.30
CA GLU A 72 -6.74 -4.55 17.72
C GLU A 72 -5.89 -3.68 18.64
N THR A 73 -4.69 -3.29 18.19
CA THR A 73 -3.71 -2.55 18.96
C THR A 73 -3.30 -1.24 18.27
N VAL A 74 -2.66 -0.34 19.02
CA VAL A 74 -2.00 0.84 18.46
C VAL A 74 -0.91 0.43 17.46
N GLY A 75 -0.26 -0.72 17.68
CA GLY A 75 0.71 -1.28 16.74
C GLY A 75 0.08 -1.62 15.39
N ASP A 76 -1.09 -2.26 15.43
CA ASP A 76 -1.87 -2.55 14.23
C ASP A 76 -2.31 -1.27 13.52
N LEU A 77 -2.77 -0.26 14.26
CA LEU A 77 -3.11 1.05 13.70
C LEU A 77 -1.91 1.67 12.96
N MET A 78 -0.72 1.62 13.56
CA MET A 78 0.50 2.11 12.90
C MET A 78 0.77 1.35 11.60
N GLY A 79 0.70 0.02 11.62
CA GLY A 79 0.87 -0.80 10.41
C GLY A 79 -0.14 -0.46 9.31
N VAL A 80 -1.42 -0.27 9.68
CA VAL A 80 -2.47 0.16 8.75
C VAL A 80 -2.15 1.54 8.15
N LEU A 81 -1.78 2.53 8.97
CA LEU A 81 -1.44 3.87 8.49
C LEU A 81 -0.25 3.85 7.51
N MET A 82 0.79 3.05 7.80
CA MET A 82 1.95 2.88 6.92
C MET A 82 1.55 2.24 5.58
N VAL A 83 0.71 1.20 5.59
CA VAL A 83 0.20 0.56 4.38
C VAL A 83 -0.65 1.52 3.55
N LEU A 84 -1.51 2.32 4.17
CA LEU A 84 -2.30 3.33 3.48
C LEU A 84 -1.42 4.41 2.85
N CYS A 85 -0.33 4.80 3.51
CA CYS A 85 0.63 5.75 2.96
C CYS A 85 1.44 5.15 1.79
N ASN A 86 1.97 3.93 1.95
CA ASN A 86 2.77 3.25 0.92
C ASN A 86 1.96 2.87 -0.32
N SER A 87 0.65 2.62 -0.16
CA SER A 87 -0.27 2.40 -1.29
C SER A 87 -0.73 3.70 -1.96
N GLY A 88 -0.33 4.86 -1.43
CA GLY A 88 -0.74 6.16 -1.92
C GLY A 88 -2.21 6.48 -1.68
N ILE A 89 -2.91 5.74 -0.81
CA ILE A 89 -4.29 6.03 -0.38
C ILE A 89 -4.30 7.22 0.57
N LEU A 90 -3.34 7.25 1.50
CA LEU A 90 -3.12 8.36 2.43
C LEU A 90 -1.87 9.13 2.01
N GLN A 91 -1.94 10.45 2.02
CA GLN A 91 -0.85 11.33 1.64
C GLN A 91 -0.60 12.32 2.78
N ILE A 92 0.67 12.49 3.13
CA ILE A 92 1.13 13.39 4.18
C ILE A 92 1.96 14.48 3.51
N SER A 93 1.64 15.73 3.81
CA SER A 93 2.33 16.91 3.30
C SER A 93 2.57 17.91 4.43
N GLY A 94 3.55 18.79 4.23
CA GLY A 94 3.88 19.86 5.17
C GLY A 94 5.25 20.43 4.87
N GLU A 95 5.63 21.49 5.58
CA GLU A 95 6.98 22.04 5.51
C GLU A 95 7.94 21.15 6.29
N ARG A 96 9.16 20.95 5.78
CA ARG A 96 10.21 20.21 6.49
C ARG A 96 11.11 21.14 7.29
N GLY A 97 11.46 20.73 8.51
CA GLY A 97 12.54 21.33 9.30
C GLY A 97 13.93 20.88 8.82
N GLU A 98 14.97 21.39 9.49
CA GLU A 98 16.38 21.05 9.18
C GLU A 98 16.66 19.55 9.31
N ASN A 99 16.07 18.91 10.33
CA ASN A 99 16.17 17.48 10.59
C ASN A 99 15.34 16.59 9.64
N LYS A 100 14.73 17.20 8.61
CA LYS A 100 13.84 16.59 7.60
C LYS A 100 12.51 16.05 8.13
N ILE A 101 12.20 16.22 9.41
CA ILE A 101 10.86 15.96 9.96
C ILE A 101 9.92 17.08 9.49
N LEU A 102 8.67 16.75 9.21
CA LEU A 102 7.63 17.74 8.95
C LEU A 102 7.36 18.59 10.19
N LYS A 103 7.16 19.90 10.01
CA LYS A 103 6.77 20.79 11.11
C LYS A 103 5.31 20.53 11.47
N ASP A 104 5.06 20.18 12.72
CA ASP A 104 3.75 19.73 13.23
C ASP A 104 2.57 20.63 12.82
N ASP A 105 2.75 21.96 12.87
CA ASP A 105 1.72 22.96 12.56
C ASP A 105 1.41 23.11 11.06
N THR A 106 2.23 22.52 10.20
CA THR A 106 2.06 22.55 8.74
C THR A 106 1.58 21.21 8.18
N VAL A 107 1.49 20.17 9.02
CA VAL A 107 1.13 18.83 8.55
C VAL A 107 -0.32 18.78 8.10
N SER A 108 -0.51 18.31 6.87
CA SER A 108 -1.82 17.95 6.33
C SER A 108 -1.79 16.51 5.88
N ILE A 109 -2.72 15.71 6.42
CA ILE A 109 -2.92 14.31 6.05
C ILE A 109 -4.24 14.23 5.30
N HIS A 110 -4.20 13.80 4.05
CA HIS A 110 -5.39 13.71 3.20
C HIS A 110 -5.49 12.35 2.52
N LEU A 111 -6.70 11.97 2.14
CA LEU A 111 -6.90 10.87 1.22
C LEU A 111 -6.49 11.30 -0.19
N ASN A 112 -6.04 10.36 -1.00
CA ASN A 112 -5.67 10.62 -2.38
C ASN A 112 -6.84 11.25 -3.14
N PRO A 113 -6.67 12.44 -3.76
CA PRO A 113 -7.76 13.14 -4.44
C PRO A 113 -8.44 12.32 -5.56
N VAL A 114 -7.73 11.35 -6.15
CA VAL A 114 -8.29 10.42 -7.15
C VAL A 114 -9.53 9.69 -6.60
N LEU A 115 -9.55 9.41 -5.29
CA LEU A 115 -10.67 8.72 -4.64
C LEU A 115 -11.96 9.55 -4.60
N SER A 116 -11.88 10.88 -4.69
CA SER A 116 -13.05 11.77 -4.67
C SER A 116 -13.97 11.58 -5.88
N SER A 117 -13.47 11.00 -6.97
CA SER A 117 -14.29 10.64 -8.13
C SER A 117 -15.15 9.38 -7.88
N TYR A 118 -14.88 8.64 -6.81
CA TYR A 118 -15.50 7.35 -6.51
C TYR A 118 -16.19 7.31 -5.15
N LEU A 119 -15.74 8.14 -4.20
CA LEU A 119 -16.12 8.09 -2.79
C LEU A 119 -16.36 9.49 -2.23
N GLU A 120 -17.31 9.59 -1.30
CA GLU A 120 -17.58 10.78 -0.47
C GLU A 120 -17.91 10.36 0.96
N ILE A 121 -17.79 11.29 1.92
CA ILE A 121 -18.17 11.06 3.32
C ILE A 121 -19.58 11.60 3.54
N GLY A 122 -20.54 10.71 3.77
CA GLY A 122 -21.87 11.07 4.26
C GLY A 122 -21.87 11.24 5.78
N TYR A 123 -22.46 12.33 6.29
CA TYR A 123 -22.60 12.56 7.73
C TYR A 123 -23.91 13.29 8.04
N THR A 124 -24.41 13.13 9.28
CA THR A 124 -25.65 13.78 9.72
C THR A 124 -25.34 14.75 10.86
N THR A 125 -25.81 15.99 10.73
CA THR A 125 -25.76 16.96 11.84
C THR A 125 -27.14 17.58 12.04
N ARG A 126 -27.59 17.64 13.30
CA ARG A 126 -28.91 18.21 13.66
C ARG A 126 -30.07 17.67 12.81
N GLY A 127 -30.04 16.37 12.49
CA GLY A 127 -31.07 15.70 11.69
C GLY A 127 -31.02 15.99 10.19
N LYS A 128 -30.02 16.72 9.69
CA LYS A 128 -29.81 16.97 8.26
C LYS A 128 -28.63 16.15 7.74
N ALA A 129 -28.84 15.50 6.59
CA ALA A 129 -27.79 14.78 5.88
C ALA A 129 -26.91 15.76 5.08
N HIS A 130 -25.61 15.51 5.12
CA HIS A 130 -24.58 16.26 4.42
C HIS A 130 -23.60 15.29 3.78
N THR A 131 -22.88 15.77 2.77
CA THR A 131 -21.76 15.06 2.17
C THR A 131 -20.52 15.94 2.21
N LEU A 132 -19.35 15.31 2.27
CA LEU A 132 -18.04 15.94 2.21
C LEU A 132 -17.19 15.20 1.19
N SER A 133 -16.69 15.91 0.18
CA SER A 133 -15.74 15.38 -0.79
C SER A 133 -14.42 15.03 -0.10
N LEU A 134 -13.78 13.93 -0.50
CA LEU A 134 -12.53 13.50 0.12
C LEU A 134 -11.38 14.49 -0.11
N GLN A 135 -11.38 15.21 -1.23
CA GLN A 135 -10.37 16.24 -1.50
C GLN A 135 -10.47 17.45 -0.55
N ASP A 136 -11.66 17.67 0.03
CA ASP A 136 -11.94 18.77 0.97
C ASP A 136 -11.80 18.30 2.43
N ALA A 137 -11.45 17.04 2.65
CA ALA A 137 -11.35 16.42 3.96
C ALA A 137 -9.90 16.20 4.39
N LEU A 138 -9.61 16.49 5.66
CA LEU A 138 -8.34 16.15 6.31
C LEU A 138 -8.54 15.06 7.36
N LEU A 139 -7.62 14.09 7.38
CA LEU A 139 -7.54 13.09 8.44
C LEU A 139 -6.76 13.66 9.63
N ASN A 140 -7.42 13.79 10.77
CA ASN A 140 -6.79 14.26 12.00
C ASN A 140 -6.46 13.09 12.94
N ILE A 141 -5.17 12.89 13.24
CA ILE A 141 -4.72 11.92 14.24
C ILE A 141 -4.79 12.59 15.62
N ARG A 142 -5.78 12.20 16.42
CA ARG A 142 -6.03 12.81 17.74
C ARG A 142 -4.98 12.46 18.78
N SER A 143 -4.36 11.28 18.67
CA SER A 143 -3.32 10.84 19.59
C SER A 143 -2.00 11.49 19.22
N TYR A 144 -1.51 12.39 20.08
CA TYR A 144 -0.21 13.05 19.90
C TYR A 144 0.94 12.05 19.74
N LYS A 145 0.91 10.93 20.47
CA LYS A 145 1.91 9.86 20.33
C LYS A 145 1.88 9.23 18.92
N VAL A 146 0.70 8.79 18.47
CA VAL A 146 0.53 8.15 17.15
C VAL A 146 0.91 9.12 16.04
N PHE A 147 0.53 10.40 16.16
CA PHE A 147 0.89 11.44 15.21
C PHE A 147 2.42 11.59 15.10
N ASN A 148 3.12 11.77 16.23
CA ASN A 148 4.58 11.88 16.22
C ASN A 148 5.29 10.63 15.72
N ASP A 149 4.79 9.46 16.10
CA ASP A 149 5.34 8.18 15.63
C ASP A 149 5.15 8.03 14.11
N LEU A 150 4.02 8.49 13.56
CA LEU A 150 3.82 8.56 12.11
C LEU A 150 4.79 9.53 11.44
N LEU A 151 5.07 10.70 12.03
CA LEU A 151 6.05 11.66 11.47
C LEU A 151 7.49 11.12 11.49
N LYS A 152 7.86 10.34 12.52
CA LYS A 152 9.16 9.66 12.55
C LYS A 152 9.29 8.66 11.40
N TRP A 153 8.25 7.85 11.19
CA TRP A 153 8.19 6.93 10.07
C TRP A 153 8.20 7.66 8.71
N GLU A 154 7.39 8.71 8.57
CA GLU A 154 7.30 9.53 7.36
C GLU A 154 8.67 10.06 6.95
N LYS A 155 9.45 10.59 7.92
CA LYS A 155 10.83 11.02 7.67
C LYS A 155 11.69 9.89 7.11
N MET A 156 11.65 8.71 7.72
CA MET A 156 12.46 7.58 7.26
C MET A 156 12.06 7.15 5.85
N ASN A 157 10.76 7.12 5.56
CA ASN A 157 10.26 6.83 4.23
C ASN A 157 10.69 7.91 3.22
N TYR A 158 10.59 9.20 3.57
CA TYR A 158 11.04 10.30 2.73
C TYR A 158 12.53 10.21 2.41
N LEU A 159 13.39 9.92 3.40
CA LEU A 159 14.83 9.76 3.19
C LEU A 159 15.12 8.60 2.24
N TYR A 160 14.47 7.46 2.44
CA TYR A 160 14.61 6.30 1.58
C TYR A 160 14.18 6.59 0.14
N GLN A 161 12.99 7.16 -0.06
CA GLN A 161 12.49 7.53 -1.39
C GLN A 161 13.36 8.59 -2.08
N SER A 162 13.87 9.56 -1.31
CA SER A 162 14.79 10.58 -1.82
C SER A 162 16.13 9.97 -2.25
N ALA A 163 16.64 9.01 -1.50
CA ALA A 163 17.87 8.28 -1.85
C ALA A 163 17.69 7.46 -3.13
N LEU A 164 16.60 6.68 -3.24
CA LEU A 164 16.25 5.94 -4.45
C LEU A 164 16.14 6.86 -5.68
N LYS A 165 15.42 7.97 -5.53
CA LYS A 165 15.25 8.94 -6.62
C LYS A 165 16.58 9.57 -7.06
N SER A 166 17.48 9.83 -6.11
CA SER A 166 18.78 10.46 -6.40
C SER A 166 19.76 9.48 -7.05
N ALA A 167 19.65 8.19 -6.71
CA ALA A 167 20.50 7.13 -7.23
C ALA A 167 20.22 6.77 -8.70
N GLY A 168 18.96 6.87 -9.13
CA GLY A 168 18.54 6.44 -10.46
C GLY A 168 18.65 4.91 -10.63
N ASP A 169 18.67 4.45 -11.88
CA ASP A 169 18.55 3.01 -12.20
C ASP A 169 19.82 2.19 -11.93
N ASN A 170 20.99 2.83 -11.89
CA ASN A 170 22.30 2.15 -11.75
C ASN A 170 23.21 2.88 -10.75
N PRO A 171 22.93 2.80 -9.44
CA PRO A 171 23.82 3.36 -8.42
C PRO A 171 25.18 2.67 -8.41
N ASN A 172 26.23 3.43 -8.07
CA ASN A 172 27.52 2.84 -7.72
C ASN A 172 27.42 2.10 -6.37
N GLU A 173 28.40 1.24 -6.08
CA GLU A 173 28.44 0.41 -4.88
C GLU A 173 28.29 1.21 -3.57
N ALA A 174 28.97 2.35 -3.47
CA ALA A 174 28.88 3.22 -2.28
C ALA A 174 27.47 3.82 -2.11
N THR A 175 26.82 4.19 -3.21
CA THR A 175 25.45 4.73 -3.21
C THR A 175 24.46 3.64 -2.83
N GLN A 176 24.64 2.43 -3.36
CA GLN A 176 23.80 1.29 -3.02
C GLN A 176 23.94 0.93 -1.54
N ALA A 177 25.16 0.88 -1.01
CA ALA A 177 25.40 0.61 0.42
C ALA A 177 24.71 1.65 1.33
N ALA A 178 24.72 2.92 0.95
CA ALA A 178 24.01 3.97 1.69
C ALA A 178 22.48 3.81 1.64
N ILE A 179 21.93 3.40 0.49
CA ILE A 179 20.49 3.10 0.36
C ILE A 179 20.11 1.92 1.26
N ASP A 180 20.93 0.87 1.27
CA ASP A 180 20.69 -0.34 2.06
C ASP A 180 20.74 -0.03 3.57
N GLU A 181 21.66 0.83 4.01
CA GLU A 181 21.72 1.31 5.41
C GLU A 181 20.45 2.11 5.80
N ILE A 182 19.98 2.99 4.90
CA ILE A 182 18.73 3.73 5.11
C ILE A 182 17.54 2.77 5.17
N ALA A 183 17.50 1.76 4.28
CA ALA A 183 16.44 0.76 4.24
C ALA A 183 16.40 -0.07 5.54
N GLU A 184 17.56 -0.54 6.01
CA GLU A 184 17.66 -1.29 7.27
C GLU A 184 17.22 -0.43 8.47
N THR A 185 17.64 0.84 8.49
CA THR A 185 17.22 1.77 9.55
C THR A 185 15.71 2.02 9.51
N LYS A 186 15.15 2.19 8.31
CA LYS A 186 13.71 2.36 8.11
C LYS A 186 12.94 1.13 8.60
N GLU A 187 13.40 -0.07 8.25
CA GLU A 187 12.76 -1.33 8.67
C GLU A 187 12.75 -1.48 10.20
N LYS A 188 13.87 -1.17 10.87
CA LYS A 188 13.94 -1.17 12.34
C LYS A 188 12.92 -0.21 12.96
N VAL A 189 12.81 1.01 12.43
CA VAL A 189 11.81 1.99 12.88
C VAL A 189 10.38 1.47 12.65
N GLU A 190 10.10 0.86 11.49
CA GLU A 190 8.79 0.27 11.20
C GLU A 190 8.41 -0.83 12.20
N LEU A 191 9.35 -1.71 12.55
CA LEU A 191 9.15 -2.75 13.56
C LEU A 191 8.91 -2.18 14.96
N GLU A 192 9.70 -1.17 15.36
CA GLU A 192 9.58 -0.54 16.67
C GLU A 192 8.23 0.15 16.87
N LEU A 193 7.77 0.88 15.85
CA LEU A 193 6.51 1.63 15.90
C LEU A 193 5.27 0.74 15.88
N GLN A 194 5.37 -0.45 15.28
CA GLN A 194 4.30 -1.45 15.28
C GLN A 194 4.32 -2.33 16.54
N ARG A 195 5.38 -2.29 17.35
CA ARG A 195 5.49 -3.06 18.60
C ARG A 195 4.75 -2.37 19.75
N SER A 196 3.43 -2.46 19.74
CA SER A 196 2.57 -1.95 20.82
C SER A 196 1.43 -2.90 21.14
N GLU A 197 1.31 -3.30 22.42
CA GLU A 197 0.22 -4.13 22.93
C GLU A 197 -0.97 -3.32 23.46
N ILE A 198 -0.92 -1.98 23.34
CA ILE A 198 -2.00 -1.10 23.78
C ILE A 198 -3.21 -1.37 22.89
N ARG A 199 -4.29 -1.90 23.46
CA ARG A 199 -5.52 -2.18 22.72
C ARG A 199 -6.24 -0.90 22.30
N LEU A 200 -6.80 -0.91 21.10
CA LEU A 200 -7.74 0.09 20.65
C LEU A 200 -9.08 -0.17 21.36
N ILE A 201 -9.53 0.81 22.13
CA ILE A 201 -10.83 0.75 22.80
C ILE A 201 -11.86 1.45 21.88
N PRO A 202 -13.02 0.83 21.61
CA PRO A 202 -14.09 1.45 20.81
C PRO A 202 -14.60 2.79 21.37
#